data_AF-A0A323VGK1-F1
#
_entry.id   AF-A0A323VGK1-F1
#
_cell.length_a   1.000
_cell.length_b   1.000
_cell.length_c   1.000
_cell.angle_alpha   90.00
_cell.angle_beta   90.00
_cell.angle_gamma   90.00
#
_symmetry.space_group_name_H-M   'P 1'
#
loop_
_entity.id
_entity.type
_entity.pdbx_description
1 polymer ?
#
loop_
_entity_poly.entity_id
_entity_poly.type
_entity_poly.pdbx_seq_one_letter_code
_entity_poly.pdbx_strand_id
1 'polypeptide(L)'
;SIIWPPPRLPPFPYTPLFRSEGLAPLRDGTGTPIAGVATAFAGGRLLTVLPAETVAAVSAAFSQLGKPYLVDRDGPDGYSCAGLTSTVWTQAGIGLTSDLAQQWAQGTPVPVGQLQVGDLVFSTDPRTGLDDVGLYLGGSSVLSASADRWQVAVRDVVDLSAAVRVTVPPASPAAPPAAATGVPPTCSAPLPAPGTTAGPVSGAWGGWSNGQIPREELCSIGGGHRLRCDAAAAYNAMSAAYAAAFGTPLCITDSYRSLSAQVDAHHRKPRITAVPGTSNHGWALAVDLCGGVNVFGTAQTAWMQGHAGDYGWVHPDWAQADGQNPEPWHWEYGSLT
;
A
#
# COMPACT_ATOMS: atom_id res chain seq x y z
N SER A 1 -47.87 -9.35 -38.09
CA SER A 1 -47.29 -8.38 -37.14
C SER A 1 -46.01 -7.84 -37.75
N ILE A 2 -46.02 -6.57 -38.15
CA ILE A 2 -44.89 -5.90 -38.82
C ILE A 2 -43.88 -5.53 -37.74
N ILE A 3 -42.66 -6.07 -37.82
CA ILE A 3 -41.55 -5.73 -36.91
C ILE A 3 -40.73 -4.64 -37.59
N TRP A 4 -40.74 -3.44 -37.02
CA TRP A 4 -39.80 -2.38 -37.35
C TRP A 4 -38.42 -2.72 -36.77
N PRO A 5 -37.31 -2.62 -37.52
CA PRO A 5 -35.98 -2.64 -36.93
C PRO A 5 -35.75 -1.34 -36.13
N PRO A 6 -34.94 -1.36 -35.06
CA PRO A 6 -34.59 -0.14 -34.33
C PRO A 6 -33.82 0.82 -35.24
N PRO A 7 -33.97 2.15 -35.08
CA PRO A 7 -33.27 3.11 -35.90
C PRO A 7 -31.76 3.02 -35.66
N ARG A 8 -30.99 2.92 -36.75
CA ARG A 8 -29.54 3.12 -36.72
C ARG A 8 -29.27 4.60 -36.48
N LEU A 9 -28.69 4.94 -35.34
CA LEU A 9 -28.16 6.27 -35.10
C LEU A 9 -26.95 6.52 -36.02
N PRO A 10 -26.82 7.70 -36.64
CA PRO A 10 -25.64 8.03 -37.43
C PRO A 10 -24.41 8.20 -36.53
N PRO A 11 -23.18 7.98 -37.05
CA PRO A 11 -21.96 8.25 -36.30
C PRO A 11 -21.79 9.76 -36.16
N PHE A 12 -22.03 10.28 -34.95
CA PHE A 12 -21.66 11.66 -34.64
C PHE A 12 -20.16 11.76 -34.35
N PRO A 13 -19.46 12.80 -34.82
CA PRO A 13 -18.13 13.10 -34.34
C PRO A 13 -18.23 13.50 -32.86
N TYR A 14 -17.52 12.76 -32.00
CA TYR A 14 -17.41 13.07 -30.58
C TYR A 14 -16.81 14.46 -30.40
N THR A 15 -17.67 15.46 -30.18
CA THR A 15 -17.29 16.71 -29.52
C THR A 15 -17.87 16.59 -28.12
N PRO A 16 -17.07 16.58 -27.04
CA PRO A 16 -17.65 16.54 -25.70
C PRO A 16 -18.43 17.84 -25.50
N LEU A 17 -19.76 17.72 -25.43
CA LEU A 17 -20.67 18.80 -25.09
C LEU A 17 -20.47 19.14 -23.61
N PHE A 18 -19.46 19.96 -23.31
CA PHE A 18 -19.47 20.77 -22.09
C PHE A 18 -20.52 21.87 -22.28
N ARG A 19 -21.77 21.55 -21.97
CA ARG A 19 -22.82 22.56 -21.72
C ARG A 19 -23.44 22.33 -20.35
N SER A 20 -22.63 22.44 -19.31
CA SER A 20 -23.12 22.97 -18.04
C SER A 20 -22.74 24.45 -18.02
N GLU A 21 -23.70 25.33 -17.74
CA GLU A 21 -23.44 26.77 -17.64
C GLU A 21 -22.30 27.00 -16.64
N GLY A 22 -21.20 27.62 -17.10
CA GLY A 22 -20.07 27.99 -16.24
C GLY A 22 -18.85 27.06 -16.25
N LEU A 23 -18.86 25.92 -16.96
CA LEU A 23 -17.66 25.09 -17.14
C LEU A 23 -16.96 25.35 -18.48
N ALA A 24 -15.64 25.47 -18.44
CA ALA A 24 -14.76 25.54 -19.60
C ALA A 24 -13.65 24.48 -19.48
N PRO A 25 -13.09 23.95 -20.58
CA PRO A 25 -11.96 23.02 -20.47
C PRO A 25 -10.77 23.69 -19.79
N LEU A 26 -10.09 22.98 -18.88
CA LEU A 26 -8.77 23.39 -18.43
C LEU A 26 -7.83 23.42 -19.63
N ARG A 27 -6.97 24.43 -19.74
CA ARG A 27 -6.00 24.56 -20.83
C ARG A 27 -4.58 24.57 -20.29
N ASP A 28 -3.65 23.98 -21.03
CA ASP A 28 -2.23 24.03 -20.72
C ASP A 28 -1.60 25.39 -21.07
N GLY A 29 -0.29 25.53 -20.84
CA GLY A 29 0.46 26.77 -21.13
C GLY A 29 0.48 27.20 -22.60
N THR A 30 0.08 26.32 -23.52
CA THR A 30 -0.06 26.61 -24.96
C THR A 30 -1.49 26.97 -25.35
N GLY A 31 -2.43 26.87 -24.40
CA GLY A 31 -3.86 27.06 -24.64
C GLY A 31 -4.57 25.80 -25.14
N THR A 32 -3.91 24.64 -25.19
CA THR A 32 -4.53 23.37 -25.60
C THR A 32 -5.42 22.81 -24.47
N PRO A 33 -6.66 22.36 -24.74
CA PRO A 33 -7.49 21.70 -23.73
C PRO A 33 -6.84 20.45 -23.13
N ILE A 34 -6.86 20.35 -21.81
CA ILE A 34 -6.48 19.16 -21.05
C ILE A 34 -7.72 18.26 -20.93
N ALA A 35 -7.64 17.04 -21.45
CA ALA A 35 -8.77 16.12 -21.50
C ALA A 35 -9.26 15.71 -20.10
N GLY A 36 -10.59 15.64 -19.90
CA GLY A 36 -11.19 15.15 -18.66
C GLY A 36 -11.15 16.12 -17.48
N VAL A 37 -10.71 17.37 -17.68
CA VAL A 37 -10.56 18.36 -16.61
C VAL A 37 -11.20 19.67 -17.04
N ALA A 38 -12.05 20.21 -16.18
CA ALA A 38 -12.73 21.46 -16.43
C ALA A 38 -12.20 22.57 -15.49
N THR A 39 -12.62 23.78 -15.80
CA THR A 39 -12.47 24.96 -14.98
C THR A 39 -13.82 25.63 -14.84
N ALA A 40 -14.03 26.28 -13.70
CA ALA A 40 -15.17 27.15 -13.45
C ALA A 40 -14.66 28.50 -12.96
N PHE A 41 -15.36 29.59 -13.30
CA PHE A 41 -15.09 30.88 -12.69
C PHE A 41 -16.11 31.11 -11.57
N ALA A 42 -15.64 31.19 -10.33
CA ALA A 42 -16.49 31.41 -9.17
C ALA A 42 -15.78 32.34 -8.17
N GLY A 43 -16.52 33.33 -7.65
CA GLY A 43 -16.00 34.27 -6.66
C GLY A 43 -14.77 35.06 -7.12
N GLY A 44 -14.67 35.39 -8.41
CA GLY A 44 -13.54 36.15 -8.95
C GLY A 44 -12.29 35.32 -9.25
N ARG A 45 -12.34 33.99 -9.11
CA ARG A 45 -11.20 33.10 -9.31
C ARG A 45 -11.54 31.94 -10.24
N LEU A 46 -10.54 31.50 -11.01
CA LEU A 46 -10.62 30.26 -11.77
C LEU A 46 -10.39 29.07 -10.84
N LEU A 47 -11.31 28.11 -10.85
CA LEU A 47 -11.26 26.88 -10.07
C LEU A 47 -11.08 25.71 -11.02
N THR A 48 -10.17 24.80 -10.70
CA THR A 48 -10.11 23.49 -11.36
C THR A 48 -11.28 22.64 -10.86
N VAL A 49 -12.00 22.03 -11.79
CA VAL A 49 -13.13 21.14 -11.54
C VAL A 49 -12.73 19.74 -12.01
N LEU A 50 -12.54 18.84 -11.05
CA LEU A 50 -12.23 17.44 -11.28
C LEU A 50 -13.53 16.62 -11.50
N PRO A 51 -13.46 15.48 -12.20
CA PRO A 51 -14.56 14.53 -12.27
C PRO A 51 -15.03 14.09 -10.89
N ALA A 52 -16.32 13.80 -10.74
CA ALA A 52 -16.88 13.35 -9.46
C ALA A 52 -16.26 12.01 -9.03
N GLU A 53 -15.99 11.14 -10.01
CA GLU A 53 -15.32 9.84 -9.86
C GLU A 53 -13.90 10.03 -9.30
N THR A 54 -13.16 11.03 -9.79
CA THR A 54 -11.83 11.37 -9.26
C THR A 54 -11.90 11.74 -7.78
N VAL A 55 -12.85 12.61 -7.40
CA VAL A 55 -13.01 13.03 -6.01
C VAL A 55 -13.38 11.84 -5.11
N ALA A 56 -14.26 10.96 -5.59
CA ALA A 56 -14.66 9.75 -4.88
C ALA A 56 -13.49 8.77 -4.70
N ALA A 57 -12.72 8.50 -5.76
CA ALA A 57 -11.58 7.57 -5.73
C ALA A 57 -10.48 8.06 -4.77
N VAL A 58 -10.13 9.35 -4.83
CA VAL A 58 -9.12 9.92 -3.92
C VAL A 58 -9.61 9.91 -2.47
N SER A 59 -10.87 10.25 -2.22
CA SER A 59 -11.46 10.19 -0.87
C SER A 59 -11.47 8.76 -0.32
N ALA A 60 -11.84 7.78 -1.16
CA ALA A 60 -11.77 6.37 -0.82
C ALA A 60 -10.34 5.93 -0.51
N ALA A 61 -9.35 6.35 -1.30
CA ALA A 61 -7.94 6.06 -1.05
C ALA A 61 -7.44 6.62 0.29
N PHE A 62 -7.80 7.86 0.63
CA PHE A 62 -7.48 8.45 1.94
C PHE A 62 -8.08 7.66 3.11
N SER A 63 -9.28 7.09 2.94
CA SER A 63 -9.89 6.25 3.99
C SER A 63 -9.16 4.92 4.22
N GLN A 64 -8.21 4.54 3.34
CA GLN A 64 -7.40 3.34 3.49
C GLN A 64 -6.02 3.62 4.12
N LEU A 65 -5.67 4.88 4.41
CA LEU A 65 -4.36 5.21 4.99
C LEU A 65 -4.04 4.36 6.23
N GLY A 66 -2.80 3.86 6.29
CA GLY A 66 -2.29 3.02 7.37
C GLY A 66 -2.65 1.54 7.29
N LYS A 67 -3.51 1.12 6.34
CA LYS A 67 -3.73 -0.30 6.07
C LYS A 67 -2.46 -0.93 5.49
N PRO A 68 -2.17 -2.19 5.80
CA PRO A 68 -0.93 -2.83 5.36
C PRO A 68 -0.83 -2.92 3.84
N TYR A 69 0.43 -2.94 3.39
CA TYR A 69 0.77 -3.42 2.07
C TYR A 69 0.76 -4.96 2.08
N LEU A 70 0.01 -5.58 1.18
CA LEU A 70 -0.04 -7.03 1.01
C LEU A 70 0.07 -7.38 -0.47
N VAL A 71 0.99 -8.28 -0.82
CA VAL A 71 1.18 -8.77 -2.19
C VAL A 71 -0.11 -9.42 -2.70
N ASP A 72 -0.52 -9.06 -3.93
CA ASP A 72 -1.70 -9.61 -4.61
C ASP A 72 -2.98 -9.60 -3.74
N ARG A 73 -3.29 -8.44 -3.13
CA ARG A 73 -4.50 -8.22 -2.34
C ARG A 73 -5.26 -6.98 -2.77
N ASP A 74 -6.58 -7.10 -2.77
CA ASP A 74 -7.52 -6.03 -3.15
C ASP A 74 -8.34 -5.54 -1.92
N GLY A 75 -7.89 -5.81 -0.69
CA GLY A 75 -8.59 -5.42 0.54
C GLY A 75 -9.55 -6.47 1.12
N PRO A 76 -10.34 -6.10 2.15
CA PRO A 76 -10.30 -4.80 2.84
C PRO A 76 -9.20 -4.72 3.91
N ASP A 77 -8.60 -5.84 4.30
CA ASP A 77 -7.65 -5.88 5.42
C ASP A 77 -6.24 -5.41 5.03
N GLY A 78 -5.99 -5.21 3.74
CA GLY A 78 -4.70 -4.77 3.19
C GLY A 78 -4.70 -4.78 1.67
N TYR A 79 -3.76 -4.07 1.06
CA TYR A 79 -3.77 -3.82 -0.39
C TYR A 79 -2.40 -4.01 -1.02
N SER A 80 -2.36 -4.53 -2.24
CA SER A 80 -1.26 -4.32 -3.18
C SER A 80 -1.41 -2.96 -3.86
N CYS A 81 -0.42 -2.50 -4.60
CA CYS A 81 -0.47 -1.19 -5.25
C CYS A 81 -1.64 -1.05 -6.23
N ALA A 82 -1.76 -2.02 -7.14
CA ALA A 82 -2.82 -2.12 -8.13
C ALA A 82 -4.14 -2.55 -7.49
N GLY A 83 -4.11 -3.32 -6.39
CA GLY A 83 -5.30 -3.69 -5.65
C GLY A 83 -5.97 -2.50 -4.96
N LEU A 84 -5.17 -1.58 -4.41
CA LEU A 84 -5.69 -0.31 -3.87
C LEU A 84 -6.36 0.52 -4.97
N THR A 85 -5.65 0.80 -6.06
CA THR A 85 -6.17 1.64 -7.16
C THR A 85 -7.40 1.00 -7.80
N SER A 86 -7.37 -0.31 -8.04
CA SER A 86 -8.52 -1.09 -8.52
C SER A 86 -9.75 -0.90 -7.64
N THR A 87 -9.57 -1.05 -6.33
CA THR A 87 -10.66 -0.95 -5.35
C THR A 87 -11.25 0.44 -5.29
N VAL A 88 -10.43 1.48 -5.16
CA VAL A 88 -10.92 2.85 -4.96
C VAL A 88 -11.57 3.43 -6.22
N TRP A 89 -11.08 3.06 -7.40
CA TRP A 89 -11.72 3.45 -8.66
C TRP A 89 -13.01 2.68 -8.91
N THR A 90 -13.06 1.40 -8.55
CA THR A 90 -14.30 0.61 -8.61
C THR A 90 -15.38 1.20 -7.70
N GLN A 91 -15.01 1.62 -6.48
CA GLN A 91 -15.90 2.34 -5.57
C GLN A 91 -16.39 3.69 -6.15
N ALA A 92 -15.56 4.33 -6.97
CA ALA A 92 -15.90 5.55 -7.70
C ALA A 92 -16.68 5.31 -9.01
N GLY A 93 -17.00 4.05 -9.35
CA GLY A 93 -17.78 3.70 -10.54
C GLY A 93 -16.95 3.43 -11.80
N ILE A 94 -15.62 3.39 -11.71
CA ILE A 94 -14.72 3.06 -12.83
C ILE A 94 -14.04 1.72 -12.54
N GLY A 95 -14.40 0.69 -13.30
CA GLY A 95 -13.79 -0.64 -13.17
C GLY A 95 -12.36 -0.66 -13.69
N LEU A 96 -11.40 -0.81 -12.79
CA LEU A 96 -10.00 -1.10 -13.10
C LEU A 96 -9.69 -2.54 -12.71
N THR A 97 -8.73 -3.18 -13.38
CA THR A 97 -8.22 -4.49 -12.96
C THR A 97 -7.18 -4.31 -11.85
N SER A 98 -6.89 -5.36 -11.07
CA SER A 98 -5.73 -5.40 -10.16
C SER A 98 -4.41 -5.76 -10.87
N ASP A 99 -4.36 -5.66 -12.21
CA ASP A 99 -3.15 -5.89 -13.01
C ASP A 99 -2.54 -4.55 -13.45
N LEU A 100 -1.25 -4.36 -13.18
CA LEU A 100 -0.55 -3.09 -13.39
C LEU A 100 -0.49 -2.68 -14.87
N ALA A 101 -0.23 -3.63 -15.76
CA ALA A 101 -0.13 -3.38 -17.19
C ALA A 101 -1.49 -3.05 -17.81
N GLN A 102 -2.55 -3.71 -17.33
CA GLN A 102 -3.92 -3.41 -17.74
C GLN A 102 -4.39 -2.05 -17.23
N GLN A 103 -4.04 -1.65 -16.00
CA GLN A 103 -4.37 -0.30 -15.52
C GLN A 103 -3.73 0.79 -16.39
N TRP A 104 -2.47 0.60 -16.79
CA TRP A 104 -1.81 1.48 -17.76
C TRP A 104 -2.57 1.52 -19.10
N ALA A 105 -2.91 0.35 -19.63
CA ALA A 105 -3.59 0.22 -20.92
C ALA A 105 -5.03 0.78 -20.92
N GLN A 106 -5.71 0.81 -19.76
CA GLN A 106 -7.06 1.33 -19.59
C GLN A 106 -7.13 2.85 -19.49
N GLY A 107 -6.02 3.53 -19.17
CA GLY A 107 -5.97 4.98 -19.04
C GLY A 107 -5.39 5.71 -20.24
N THR A 108 -5.65 7.02 -20.33
CA THR A 108 -5.01 7.91 -21.31
C THR A 108 -3.70 8.47 -20.76
N PRO A 109 -2.55 8.33 -21.44
CA PRO A 109 -1.28 8.89 -20.97
C PRO A 109 -1.34 10.40 -20.71
N VAL A 110 -0.72 10.85 -19.62
CA VAL A 110 -0.71 12.25 -19.20
C VAL A 110 0.73 12.77 -19.12
N PRO A 111 1.09 13.83 -19.84
CA PRO A 111 2.37 14.51 -19.67
C PRO A 111 2.50 15.11 -18.26
N VAL A 112 3.71 15.14 -17.69
CA VAL A 112 3.98 15.67 -16.33
C VAL A 112 3.34 17.04 -16.08
N GLY A 113 3.43 17.96 -17.04
CA GLY A 113 2.87 19.31 -16.94
C GLY A 113 1.33 19.38 -16.98
N GLN A 114 0.65 18.26 -17.20
CA GLN A 114 -0.82 18.15 -17.26
C GLN A 114 -1.39 17.20 -16.20
N LEU A 115 -0.55 16.70 -15.27
CA LEU A 115 -0.99 15.86 -14.16
C LEU A 115 -2.05 16.57 -13.32
N GLN A 116 -3.09 15.83 -12.97
CA GLN A 116 -4.17 16.26 -12.10
C GLN A 116 -4.38 15.24 -10.99
N VAL A 117 -4.89 15.72 -9.86
CA VAL A 117 -5.23 14.87 -8.72
C VAL A 117 -6.07 13.68 -9.18
N GLY A 118 -5.69 12.49 -8.75
CA GLY A 118 -6.31 11.21 -9.10
C GLY A 118 -5.75 10.53 -10.36
N ASP A 119 -4.94 11.21 -11.19
CA ASP A 119 -4.20 10.48 -12.24
C ASP A 119 -3.38 9.35 -11.60
N LEU A 120 -3.33 8.20 -12.26
CA LEU A 120 -2.51 7.09 -11.82
C LEU A 120 -1.07 7.37 -12.23
N VAL A 121 -0.16 7.43 -11.26
CA VAL A 121 1.27 7.60 -11.47
C VAL A 121 1.96 6.28 -11.20
N PHE A 122 2.78 5.86 -12.14
CA PHE A 122 3.52 4.60 -12.10
C PHE A 122 4.99 4.87 -11.83
N SER A 123 5.57 4.12 -10.90
CA SER A 123 7.02 4.01 -10.79
C SER A 123 7.52 2.96 -11.78
N THR A 124 8.75 3.11 -12.26
CA THR A 124 9.35 2.17 -13.24
C THR A 124 10.66 1.60 -12.72
N ASP A 125 10.93 0.33 -13.05
CA ASP A 125 12.19 -0.35 -12.79
C ASP A 125 12.75 -0.87 -14.13
N PRO A 126 14.06 -0.67 -14.42
CA PRO A 126 14.65 -1.10 -15.69
C PRO A 126 14.47 -2.59 -16.00
N ARG A 127 14.29 -3.45 -15.00
CA ARG A 127 14.15 -4.91 -15.15
C ARG A 127 12.72 -5.31 -15.50
N THR A 128 11.72 -4.71 -14.84
CA THR A 128 10.30 -5.12 -14.88
C THR A 128 9.41 -4.17 -15.69
N GLY A 129 9.89 -2.96 -16.02
CA GLY A 129 9.08 -1.93 -16.67
C GLY A 129 8.26 -1.16 -15.65
N LEU A 130 6.94 -1.36 -15.60
CA LEU A 130 6.09 -0.80 -14.54
C LEU A 130 6.32 -1.55 -13.21
N ASP A 131 6.36 -0.85 -12.09
CA ASP A 131 6.76 -1.44 -10.80
C ASP A 131 5.81 -1.12 -9.62
N ASP A 132 5.34 0.13 -9.52
CA ASP A 132 4.38 0.56 -8.49
C ASP A 132 3.34 1.49 -9.13
N VAL A 133 2.16 1.66 -8.52
CA VAL A 133 1.15 2.63 -8.93
C VAL A 133 0.47 3.29 -7.72
N GLY A 134 0.14 4.57 -7.86
CA GLY A 134 -0.69 5.28 -6.90
C GLY A 134 -1.46 6.43 -7.53
N LEU A 135 -2.29 7.08 -6.71
CA LEU A 135 -3.08 8.25 -7.10
C LEU A 135 -2.27 9.52 -6.84
N TYR A 136 -2.05 10.33 -7.87
CA TYR A 136 -1.39 11.63 -7.75
C TYR A 136 -2.21 12.58 -6.88
N LEU A 137 -1.53 13.31 -5.99
CA LEU A 137 -2.15 14.30 -5.09
C LEU A 137 -1.70 15.74 -5.36
N GLY A 138 -0.68 15.94 -6.22
CA GLY A 138 -0.07 17.25 -6.47
C GLY A 138 1.42 17.28 -6.07
N GLY A 139 2.20 18.11 -6.76
CA GLY A 139 3.64 18.23 -6.49
C GLY A 139 4.38 16.93 -6.80
N SER A 140 5.04 16.35 -5.79
CA SER A 140 5.63 15.01 -5.83
C SER A 140 4.77 13.95 -5.14
N SER A 141 3.64 14.33 -4.55
CA SER A 141 2.90 13.45 -3.65
C SER A 141 2.00 12.48 -4.40
N VAL A 142 2.11 11.20 -4.03
CA VAL A 142 1.32 10.08 -4.57
C VAL A 142 0.83 9.23 -3.40
N LEU A 143 -0.46 8.87 -3.40
CA LEU A 143 -1.04 7.94 -2.45
C LEU A 143 -1.05 6.53 -3.05
N SER A 144 -0.33 5.60 -2.45
CA SER A 144 -0.33 4.18 -2.86
C SER A 144 -0.29 3.25 -1.66
N ALA A 145 -0.64 1.98 -1.89
CA ALA A 145 -0.21 0.89 -1.03
C ALA A 145 1.21 0.53 -1.48
N SER A 146 2.21 0.84 -0.66
CA SER A 146 3.60 0.70 -1.08
C SER A 146 4.39 -0.24 -0.19
N ALA A 147 5.16 -1.11 -0.83
CA ALA A 147 6.05 -2.05 -0.16
C ALA A 147 7.18 -1.33 0.61
N ASP A 148 7.64 -0.16 0.14
CA ASP A 148 8.67 0.63 0.82
C ASP A 148 8.17 1.25 2.14
N ARG A 149 6.84 1.47 2.26
CA ARG A 149 6.16 1.97 3.45
C ARG A 149 5.45 0.89 4.25
N TRP A 150 5.37 -0.34 3.73
CA TRP A 150 4.60 -1.45 4.31
C TRP A 150 3.10 -1.16 4.50
N GLN A 151 2.58 -0.09 3.91
CA GLN A 151 1.21 0.37 4.14
C GLN A 151 0.69 1.25 3.01
N VAL A 152 -0.59 1.56 3.07
CA VAL A 152 -1.21 2.67 2.33
C VAL A 152 -0.72 3.98 2.93
N ALA A 153 0.04 4.74 2.15
CA ALA A 153 0.64 5.99 2.58
C ALA A 153 0.67 7.01 1.45
N VAL A 154 0.85 8.28 1.82
CA VAL A 154 1.30 9.31 0.89
C VAL A 154 2.83 9.27 0.87
N ARG A 155 3.40 9.16 -0.33
CA ARG A 155 4.84 9.15 -0.58
C ARG A 155 5.21 10.20 -1.62
N ASP A 156 6.48 10.59 -1.61
CA ASP A 156 7.06 11.39 -2.66
C ASP A 156 7.58 10.51 -3.79
N VAL A 157 7.19 10.86 -5.02
CA VAL A 157 7.62 10.21 -6.26
C VAL A 157 8.37 11.24 -7.10
N VAL A 158 9.64 10.94 -7.38
CA VAL A 158 10.55 11.85 -8.09
C VAL A 158 10.28 11.82 -9.60
N ASP A 159 10.09 10.63 -10.16
CA ASP A 159 9.77 10.47 -11.58
C ASP A 159 8.27 10.29 -11.78
N LEU A 160 7.63 11.34 -12.30
CA LEU A 160 6.20 11.39 -12.59
C LEU A 160 5.90 11.19 -14.10
N SER A 161 6.89 10.75 -14.88
CA SER A 161 6.78 10.69 -16.35
C SER A 161 5.87 9.59 -16.86
N ALA A 162 5.64 8.54 -16.07
CA ALA A 162 4.72 7.47 -16.38
C ALA A 162 3.40 7.68 -15.63
N ALA A 163 2.41 8.29 -16.31
CA ALA A 163 1.10 8.52 -15.72
C ALA A 163 -0.05 8.37 -16.71
N VAL A 164 -1.21 7.94 -16.23
CA VAL A 164 -2.45 7.84 -17.02
C VAL A 164 -3.64 8.43 -16.28
N ARG A 165 -4.58 8.99 -17.05
CA ARG A 165 -5.88 9.47 -16.59
C ARG A 165 -6.94 8.43 -16.91
N VAL A 166 -7.58 7.89 -15.88
CA VAL A 166 -8.57 6.80 -16.02
C VAL A 166 -9.99 7.30 -16.30
N THR A 167 -10.27 8.57 -16.04
CA THR A 167 -11.57 9.21 -16.38
C THR A 167 -11.69 9.56 -17.86
N VAL A 168 -10.64 9.36 -18.64
CA VAL A 168 -10.62 9.56 -20.09
C VAL A 168 -10.20 8.23 -20.74
N PRO A 169 -11.11 7.54 -21.44
CA PRO A 169 -10.75 6.32 -22.16
C PRO A 169 -9.69 6.62 -23.23
N PRO A 170 -8.64 5.78 -23.35
CA PRO A 170 -7.63 5.97 -24.36
C PRO A 170 -8.22 5.76 -25.76
N ALA A 171 -7.80 6.60 -26.71
CA ALA A 171 -8.13 6.39 -28.13
C ALA A 171 -7.52 5.08 -28.65
N SER A 172 -6.32 4.73 -28.17
CA SER A 172 -5.63 3.46 -28.35
C SER A 172 -4.81 3.13 -27.10
N PRO A 173 -4.69 1.86 -26.69
CA PRO A 173 -3.84 1.48 -25.57
C PRO A 173 -2.40 1.93 -25.78
N ALA A 174 -1.84 2.68 -24.84
CA ALA A 174 -0.44 3.08 -24.89
C ALA A 174 0.45 1.87 -24.57
N ALA A 175 1.55 1.70 -25.30
CA ALA A 175 2.55 0.73 -24.92
C ALA A 175 3.13 1.11 -23.54
N PRO A 176 3.29 0.16 -22.61
CA PRO A 176 3.95 0.44 -21.34
C PRO A 176 5.43 0.79 -21.57
N PRO A 177 6.07 1.49 -20.62
CA PRO A 177 7.53 1.63 -20.59
C PRO A 177 8.22 0.27 -20.74
N ALA A 178 9.24 0.20 -21.60
CA ALA A 178 9.88 -1.07 -21.95
C ALA A 178 10.73 -1.62 -20.80
N ALA A 179 10.60 -2.93 -20.54
CA ALA A 179 11.43 -3.67 -19.60
C ALA A 179 12.69 -4.22 -20.28
N ALA A 180 13.85 -4.19 -19.62
CA ALA A 180 15.10 -4.73 -20.17
C ALA A 180 15.17 -6.26 -20.10
N THR A 181 14.40 -6.91 -19.22
CA THR A 181 14.56 -8.35 -18.93
C THR A 181 13.31 -9.21 -19.14
N GLY A 182 12.21 -8.65 -19.64
CA GLY A 182 10.97 -9.39 -19.90
C GLY A 182 10.29 -9.99 -18.66
N VAL A 183 10.74 -9.61 -17.46
CA VAL A 183 10.09 -9.94 -16.19
C VAL A 183 8.78 -9.17 -16.11
N PRO A 184 7.65 -9.81 -15.79
CA PRO A 184 6.37 -9.13 -15.72
C PRO A 184 6.38 -8.05 -14.62
N PRO A 185 5.69 -6.93 -14.85
CA PRO A 185 5.48 -5.92 -13.82
C PRO A 185 4.73 -6.53 -12.65
N THR A 186 5.30 -6.43 -11.46
CA THR A 186 4.62 -6.79 -10.21
C THR A 186 4.61 -5.55 -9.34
N CYS A 187 3.50 -5.29 -8.63
CA CYS A 187 3.44 -4.31 -7.54
C CYS A 187 4.46 -4.64 -6.46
N SER A 188 5.74 -4.50 -6.73
CA SER A 188 6.80 -5.06 -5.89
C SER A 188 7.96 -4.11 -5.92
N ALA A 189 7.67 -2.86 -5.52
CA ALA A 189 8.72 -1.95 -5.10
C ALA A 189 9.69 -2.72 -4.19
N PRO A 190 11.01 -2.58 -4.37
CA PRO A 190 11.98 -3.33 -3.60
C PRO A 190 11.73 -3.07 -2.11
N LEU A 191 11.61 -4.16 -1.35
CA LEU A 191 11.50 -4.07 0.11
C LEU A 191 12.73 -3.32 0.63
N PRO A 192 12.57 -2.45 1.64
CA PRO A 192 13.69 -1.76 2.23
C PRO A 192 14.76 -2.78 2.63
N ALA A 193 16.01 -2.50 2.26
CA ALA A 193 17.13 -3.31 2.69
C ALA A 193 17.21 -3.30 4.23
N PRO A 194 17.61 -4.40 4.88
CA PRO A 194 17.86 -4.43 6.32
C PRO A 194 18.74 -3.23 6.73
N GLY A 195 18.29 -2.42 7.69
CA GLY A 195 19.00 -1.23 8.16
C GLY A 195 18.73 0.09 7.41
N THR A 196 17.69 0.17 6.56
CA THR A 196 17.27 1.45 5.97
C THR A 196 16.35 2.23 6.92
N THR A 197 16.76 3.44 7.26
CA THR A 197 16.09 4.35 8.19
C THR A 197 14.86 5.00 7.54
N ALA A 198 13.67 4.47 7.84
CA ALA A 198 12.42 5.19 7.62
C ALA A 198 11.68 5.30 8.96
N GLY A 199 11.86 6.48 9.57
CA GLY A 199 11.45 6.95 10.91
C GLY A 199 10.04 6.58 11.43
N PRO A 200 9.67 7.05 12.64
CA PRO A 200 8.82 6.30 13.54
C PRO A 200 7.40 6.17 13.02
N VAL A 201 7.04 4.97 12.59
CA VAL A 201 5.65 4.61 12.41
C VAL A 201 5.08 4.41 13.81
N SER A 202 4.14 5.25 14.22
CA SER A 202 3.40 4.99 15.46
C SER A 202 2.62 3.69 15.27
N GLY A 203 2.93 2.67 16.06
CA GLY A 203 2.18 1.40 16.07
C GLY A 203 0.73 1.55 16.54
N ALA A 204 0.29 2.74 16.93
CA ALA A 204 -1.08 3.02 17.35
C ALA A 204 -2.09 2.86 16.21
N TRP A 205 -3.17 2.13 16.49
CA TRP A 205 -4.27 1.90 15.55
C TRP A 205 -5.60 1.74 16.29
N GLY A 206 -6.71 1.91 15.57
CA GLY A 206 -8.07 1.68 16.10
C GLY A 206 -8.50 2.59 17.25
N GLY A 207 -7.77 3.68 17.52
CA GLY A 207 -8.04 4.56 18.68
C GLY A 207 -7.70 3.93 20.03
N TRP A 208 -7.03 2.77 20.03
CA TRP A 208 -6.67 2.04 21.24
C TRP A 208 -5.41 2.61 21.90
N SER A 209 -5.26 2.31 23.19
CA SER A 209 -4.00 2.50 23.91
C SER A 209 -3.15 1.23 23.85
N ASN A 210 -1.83 1.37 23.93
CA ASN A 210 -0.90 0.24 23.92
C ASN A 210 -1.24 -0.77 25.03
N GLY A 211 -1.43 -2.04 24.65
CA GLY A 211 -1.82 -3.12 25.56
C GLY A 211 -3.30 -3.10 25.98
N GLN A 212 -4.14 -2.27 25.37
CA GLN A 212 -5.58 -2.14 25.66
C GLN A 212 -6.45 -2.37 24.41
N ILE A 213 -6.04 -3.29 23.55
CA ILE A 213 -6.78 -3.67 22.34
C ILE A 213 -7.68 -4.86 22.72
N PRO A 214 -9.00 -4.78 22.51
CA PRO A 214 -9.88 -5.91 22.75
C PRO A 214 -9.48 -7.13 21.90
N ARG A 215 -9.58 -8.35 22.45
CA ARG A 215 -9.10 -9.56 21.76
C ARG A 215 -9.90 -9.87 20.50
N GLU A 216 -11.14 -9.42 20.44
CA GLU A 216 -12.06 -9.49 19.32
C GLU A 216 -11.61 -8.64 18.13
N GLU A 217 -10.81 -7.59 18.35
CA GLU A 217 -10.20 -6.77 17.31
C GLU A 217 -8.92 -7.40 16.73
N LEU A 218 -8.45 -8.50 17.33
CA LEU A 218 -7.19 -9.17 16.96
C LEU A 218 -7.45 -10.50 16.26
N CYS A 219 -6.65 -10.79 15.25
CA CYS A 219 -6.71 -12.05 14.54
C CYS A 219 -5.84 -13.13 15.20
N SER A 220 -6.36 -14.35 15.21
CA SER A 220 -5.65 -15.53 15.73
C SER A 220 -4.61 -16.03 14.75
N ILE A 221 -3.42 -16.35 15.27
CA ILE A 221 -2.36 -17.09 14.55
C ILE A 221 -2.14 -18.50 15.12
N GLY A 222 -3.06 -18.97 15.99
CA GLY A 222 -2.98 -20.29 16.63
C GLY A 222 -2.31 -20.24 18.00
N GLY A 223 -2.40 -21.33 18.77
CA GLY A 223 -1.73 -21.44 20.09
C GLY A 223 -2.17 -20.42 21.15
N GLY A 224 -3.29 -19.71 20.94
CA GLY A 224 -3.73 -18.60 21.80
C GLY A 224 -3.10 -17.24 21.47
N HIS A 225 -2.15 -17.22 20.52
CA HIS A 225 -1.49 -16.03 20.02
C HIS A 225 -2.39 -15.24 19.08
N ARG A 226 -2.28 -13.91 19.18
CA ARG A 226 -3.03 -12.97 18.35
C ARG A 226 -2.17 -11.79 17.96
N LEU A 227 -2.46 -11.24 16.79
CA LEU A 227 -1.80 -10.06 16.23
C LEU A 227 -2.85 -9.12 15.64
N ARG A 228 -2.45 -7.90 15.27
CA ARG A 228 -3.24 -7.09 14.35
C ARG A 228 -3.47 -7.91 13.07
N CYS A 229 -4.63 -7.80 12.45
CA CYS A 229 -5.04 -8.78 11.43
C CYS A 229 -4.12 -8.84 10.21
N ASP A 230 -3.48 -7.73 9.89
CA ASP A 230 -2.44 -7.63 8.87
C ASP A 230 -1.14 -8.33 9.27
N ALA A 231 -0.62 -8.05 10.46
CA ALA A 231 0.52 -8.73 11.04
C ALA A 231 0.26 -10.24 11.16
N ALA A 232 -0.97 -10.64 11.51
CA ALA A 232 -1.37 -12.04 11.56
C ALA A 232 -1.28 -12.73 10.19
N ALA A 233 -1.80 -12.08 9.14
CA ALA A 233 -1.72 -12.60 7.78
C ALA A 233 -0.27 -12.72 7.29
N ALA A 234 0.52 -11.67 7.53
CA ALA A 234 1.95 -11.63 7.24
C ALA A 234 2.73 -12.73 7.96
N TYR A 235 2.50 -12.90 9.27
CA TYR A 235 3.09 -13.96 10.08
C TYR A 235 2.76 -15.34 9.53
N ASN A 236 1.49 -15.59 9.18
CA ASN A 236 1.06 -16.89 8.64
C ASN A 236 1.74 -17.20 7.30
N ALA A 237 1.90 -16.20 6.43
CA ALA A 237 2.63 -16.35 5.17
C ALA A 237 4.13 -16.64 5.42
N MET A 238 4.77 -15.89 6.30
CA MET A 238 6.16 -16.10 6.71
C MET A 238 6.36 -17.50 7.31
N SER A 239 5.46 -17.92 8.20
CA SER A 239 5.50 -19.23 8.85
C SER A 239 5.30 -20.38 7.85
N ALA A 240 4.47 -20.20 6.82
CA ALA A 240 4.31 -21.18 5.76
C ALA A 240 5.59 -21.30 4.90
N ALA A 241 6.23 -20.19 4.55
CA ALA A 241 7.50 -20.20 3.83
C ALA A 241 8.64 -20.80 4.65
N TYR A 242 8.71 -20.46 5.94
CA TYR A 242 9.63 -21.08 6.88
C TYR A 242 9.40 -22.60 6.98
N ALA A 243 8.14 -23.05 7.02
CA ALA A 243 7.81 -24.46 7.01
C ALA A 243 8.23 -25.18 5.72
N ALA A 244 8.18 -24.49 4.57
CA ALA A 244 8.71 -25.04 3.33
C ALA A 244 10.24 -25.23 3.38
N ALA A 245 10.96 -24.39 4.12
CA ALA A 245 12.41 -24.48 4.28
C ALA A 245 12.86 -25.50 5.35
N PHE A 246 12.16 -25.57 6.48
CA PHE A 246 12.58 -26.34 7.68
C PHE A 246 11.64 -27.48 8.08
N GLY A 247 10.55 -27.70 7.33
CA GLY A 247 9.59 -28.79 7.56
C GLY A 247 8.65 -28.58 8.76
N THR A 248 8.76 -27.46 9.47
CA THR A 248 7.88 -27.12 10.61
C THR A 248 7.50 -25.65 10.59
N PRO A 249 6.29 -25.27 11.02
CA PRO A 249 5.91 -23.86 11.18
C PRO A 249 6.83 -23.13 12.16
N LEU A 250 6.81 -21.80 12.11
CA LEU A 250 7.54 -20.98 13.07
C LEU A 250 7.07 -21.30 14.49
N CYS A 251 8.04 -21.54 15.36
CA CYS A 251 7.82 -21.66 16.79
C CYS A 251 7.64 -20.25 17.37
N ILE A 252 6.59 -20.03 18.16
CA ILE A 252 6.26 -18.74 18.76
C ILE A 252 6.08 -18.88 20.27
N THR A 253 6.62 -17.93 21.03
CA THR A 253 6.48 -17.84 22.50
C THR A 253 5.69 -16.63 22.96
N ASP A 254 5.68 -15.55 22.18
CA ASP A 254 4.90 -14.35 22.54
C ASP A 254 4.39 -13.61 21.30
N SER A 255 3.29 -12.87 21.46
CA SER A 255 2.66 -12.04 20.41
C SER A 255 1.99 -10.82 21.06
N TYR A 256 0.68 -10.61 20.90
CA TYR A 256 -0.01 -9.53 21.61
C TYR A 256 0.09 -9.71 23.13
N ARG A 257 0.55 -8.65 23.81
CA ARG A 257 0.65 -8.59 25.28
C ARG A 257 -0.22 -7.45 25.82
N SER A 258 -1.17 -7.78 26.69
CA SER A 258 -2.01 -6.77 27.34
C SER A 258 -1.19 -5.87 28.28
N LEU A 259 -1.71 -4.69 28.61
CA LEU A 259 -1.05 -3.76 29.51
C LEU A 259 -0.81 -4.40 30.88
N SER A 260 -1.78 -5.15 31.41
CA SER A 260 -1.62 -5.90 32.67
C SER A 260 -0.50 -6.92 32.59
N ALA A 261 -0.43 -7.71 31.52
CA ALA A 261 0.64 -8.67 31.32
C ALA A 261 2.01 -7.99 31.14
N GLN A 262 2.06 -6.82 30.51
CA GLN A 262 3.28 -6.01 30.39
C GLN A 262 3.73 -5.47 31.74
N VAL A 263 2.81 -5.01 32.60
CA VAL A 263 3.11 -4.62 33.99
C VAL A 263 3.73 -5.79 34.76
N ASP A 264 3.14 -6.97 34.68
CA ASP A 264 3.66 -8.17 35.35
C ASP A 264 5.02 -8.63 34.80
N ALA A 265 5.24 -8.51 33.49
CA ALA A 265 6.54 -8.78 32.87
C ALA A 265 7.60 -7.78 33.34
N HIS A 266 7.26 -6.49 33.37
CA HIS A 266 8.16 -5.42 33.78
C HIS A 266 8.54 -5.50 35.25
N HIS A 267 7.60 -5.86 36.13
CA HIS A 267 7.91 -6.12 37.54
C HIS A 267 8.92 -7.25 37.73
N ARG A 268 8.84 -8.32 36.94
CA ARG A 268 9.74 -9.48 37.05
C ARG A 268 11.10 -9.24 36.40
N LYS A 269 11.15 -8.48 35.30
CA LYS A 269 12.34 -8.32 34.45
C LYS A 269 12.52 -6.88 33.95
N PRO A 270 12.66 -5.88 34.84
CA PRO A 270 12.60 -4.46 34.46
C PRO A 270 13.73 -3.98 33.56
N ARG A 271 14.84 -4.73 33.47
CA ARG A 271 16.02 -4.35 32.65
C ARG A 271 15.92 -4.73 31.18
N ILE A 272 15.07 -5.68 30.84
CA ILE A 272 14.97 -6.27 29.49
C ILE A 272 13.53 -6.30 28.99
N THR A 273 12.67 -5.48 29.58
CA THR A 273 11.28 -5.34 29.16
C THR A 273 10.98 -3.87 28.99
N ALA A 274 10.25 -3.54 27.93
CA ALA A 274 9.76 -2.20 27.73
C ALA A 274 8.90 -1.73 28.91
N VAL A 275 8.90 -0.42 29.15
CA VAL A 275 8.00 0.20 30.12
C VAL A 275 6.54 -0.12 29.73
N PRO A 276 5.65 -0.44 30.69
CA PRO A 276 4.26 -0.68 30.37
C PRO A 276 3.62 0.46 29.58
N GLY A 277 2.94 0.11 28.48
CA GLY A 277 2.36 1.07 27.54
C GLY A 277 3.28 1.50 26.40
N THR A 278 4.52 0.99 26.33
CA THR A 278 5.47 1.35 25.25
C THR A 278 5.99 0.15 24.45
N SER A 279 5.45 -1.06 24.68
CA SER A 279 5.93 -2.28 24.01
C SER A 279 5.24 -2.50 22.67
N ASN A 280 5.96 -2.89 21.62
CA ASN A 280 5.36 -3.24 20.33
C ASN A 280 4.45 -4.49 20.40
N HIS A 281 4.66 -5.38 21.38
CA HIS A 281 3.69 -6.43 21.71
C HIS A 281 2.33 -5.86 22.11
N GLY A 282 2.29 -4.69 22.75
CA GLY A 282 1.06 -4.00 23.13
C GLY A 282 0.28 -3.42 21.95
N TRP A 283 0.91 -3.29 20.79
CA TRP A 283 0.23 -2.91 19.54
C TRP A 283 -0.18 -4.11 18.69
N ALA A 284 0.16 -5.33 19.14
CA ALA A 284 -0.04 -6.57 18.39
C ALA A 284 0.78 -6.61 17.08
N LEU A 285 1.99 -6.01 17.12
CA LEU A 285 2.92 -5.86 15.99
C LEU A 285 4.29 -6.48 16.26
N ALA A 286 4.43 -7.30 17.31
CA ALA A 286 5.68 -7.97 17.62
C ALA A 286 5.43 -9.44 17.95
N VAL A 287 6.42 -10.27 17.64
CA VAL A 287 6.46 -11.69 17.99
C VAL A 287 7.81 -12.05 18.60
N ASP A 288 7.78 -12.95 19.58
CA ASP A 288 8.98 -13.61 20.09
C ASP A 288 8.98 -15.06 19.59
N LEU A 289 10.03 -15.45 18.88
CA LEU A 289 10.12 -16.73 18.16
C LEU A 289 11.09 -17.69 18.82
N CYS A 290 10.85 -19.00 18.68
CA CYS A 290 11.66 -20.08 19.24
C CYS A 290 12.14 -21.08 18.17
N GLY A 291 12.54 -22.30 18.57
CA GLY A 291 12.85 -23.37 17.62
C GLY A 291 14.16 -23.18 16.83
N GLY A 292 15.08 -22.40 17.38
CA GLY A 292 16.36 -22.05 16.75
C GLY A 292 16.45 -20.57 16.40
N VAL A 293 15.33 -19.91 16.10
CA VAL A 293 15.30 -18.45 15.85
C VAL A 293 15.74 -17.66 17.09
N ASN A 294 15.45 -18.16 18.30
CA ASN A 294 15.88 -17.55 19.56
C ASN A 294 17.39 -17.69 19.88
N VAL A 295 18.22 -18.15 18.93
CA VAL A 295 19.65 -18.35 19.13
C VAL A 295 20.40 -17.81 17.92
N PHE A 296 21.26 -16.80 18.13
CA PHE A 296 22.10 -16.25 17.07
C PHE A 296 22.99 -17.31 16.41
N GLY A 297 23.21 -17.16 15.10
CA GLY A 297 24.13 -18.00 14.34
C GLY A 297 23.56 -19.36 13.93
N THR A 298 22.27 -19.62 14.15
CA THR A 298 21.59 -20.81 13.63
C THR A 298 21.16 -20.61 12.18
N ALA A 299 20.92 -21.71 11.47
CA ALA A 299 20.34 -21.68 10.13
C ALA A 299 18.96 -21.00 10.10
N GLN A 300 18.20 -21.16 11.19
CA GLN A 300 16.90 -20.54 11.40
C GLN A 300 17.01 -19.03 11.50
N THR A 301 17.92 -18.51 12.34
CA THR A 301 18.17 -17.06 12.41
C THR A 301 18.66 -16.49 11.09
N ALA A 302 19.55 -17.20 10.39
CA ALA A 302 20.06 -16.76 9.08
C ALA A 302 18.94 -16.69 8.03
N TRP A 303 18.03 -17.68 8.03
CA TRP A 303 16.86 -17.65 7.15
C TRP A 303 15.94 -16.47 7.47
N MET A 304 15.63 -16.25 8.75
CA MET A 304 14.77 -15.13 9.15
C MET A 304 15.39 -13.79 8.73
N GLN A 305 16.70 -13.59 8.91
CA GLN A 305 17.39 -12.38 8.48
C GLN A 305 17.36 -12.16 6.95
N GLY A 306 17.33 -13.24 6.17
CA GLY A 306 17.26 -13.16 4.71
C GLY A 306 15.85 -13.06 4.11
N HIS A 307 14.81 -13.43 4.87
CA HIS A 307 13.47 -13.66 4.31
C HIS A 307 12.31 -13.02 5.08
N ALA A 308 12.47 -12.68 6.37
CA ALA A 308 11.36 -12.13 7.15
C ALA A 308 10.85 -10.80 6.56
N GLY A 309 11.77 -10.02 5.98
CA GLY A 309 11.45 -8.79 5.26
C GLY A 309 10.44 -9.03 4.14
N ASP A 310 10.49 -10.16 3.42
CA ASP A 310 9.54 -10.50 2.35
C ASP A 310 8.07 -10.52 2.80
N TYR A 311 7.85 -10.59 4.12
CA TYR A 311 6.56 -10.64 4.77
C TYR A 311 6.28 -9.43 5.66
N GLY A 312 7.11 -8.39 5.63
CA GLY A 312 6.96 -7.19 6.48
C GLY A 312 7.40 -7.36 7.92
N TRP A 313 8.18 -8.39 8.21
CA TRP A 313 8.79 -8.61 9.52
C TRP A 313 10.26 -8.19 9.50
N VAL A 314 10.66 -7.43 10.52
CA VAL A 314 12.03 -6.94 10.67
C VAL A 314 12.63 -7.40 11.99
N HIS A 315 13.95 -7.59 12.00
CA HIS A 315 14.72 -7.77 13.23
C HIS A 315 15.32 -6.40 13.60
N PRO A 316 14.81 -5.72 14.64
CA PRO A 316 15.21 -4.34 14.92
C PRO A 316 16.72 -4.21 15.20
N ASP A 317 17.32 -3.09 14.81
CA ASP A 317 18.75 -2.84 15.02
C ASP A 317 19.18 -2.98 16.49
N TRP A 318 18.33 -2.53 17.43
CA TRP A 318 18.61 -2.67 18.85
C TRP A 318 18.65 -4.13 19.33
N ALA A 319 17.94 -5.02 18.62
CA ALA A 319 17.80 -6.46 18.92
C ALA A 319 18.86 -7.33 18.23
N GLN A 320 19.68 -6.76 17.35
CA GLN A 320 20.76 -7.48 16.67
C GLN A 320 21.83 -7.98 17.65
N ALA A 321 22.71 -8.88 17.18
CA ALA A 321 23.74 -9.51 18.03
C ALA A 321 24.70 -8.50 18.68
N ASP A 322 24.97 -7.39 17.99
CA ASP A 322 25.76 -6.24 18.41
C ASP A 322 24.90 -5.04 18.85
N GLY A 323 23.59 -5.23 18.94
CA GLY A 323 22.62 -4.21 19.34
C GLY A 323 22.68 -3.85 20.82
N GLN A 324 21.96 -2.79 21.20
CA GLN A 324 21.92 -2.28 22.58
C GLN A 324 21.26 -3.26 23.55
N ASN A 325 20.36 -4.12 23.07
CA ASN A 325 19.72 -5.17 23.84
C ASN A 325 19.49 -6.39 22.93
N PRO A 326 20.51 -7.27 22.77
CA PRO A 326 20.44 -8.37 21.82
C PRO A 326 19.31 -9.36 22.11
N GLU A 327 18.38 -9.48 21.17
CA GLU A 327 17.18 -10.31 21.26
C GLU A 327 16.96 -11.04 19.92
N PRO A 328 17.58 -12.22 19.70
CA PRO A 328 17.44 -12.97 18.44
C PRO A 328 16.00 -13.47 18.21
N TRP A 329 15.23 -13.60 19.29
CA TRP A 329 13.84 -14.02 19.25
C TRP A 329 12.88 -12.92 18.82
N HIS A 330 13.24 -11.64 18.91
CA HIS A 330 12.29 -10.52 18.80
C HIS A 330 12.20 -9.98 17.37
N TRP A 331 10.98 -9.99 16.82
CA TRP A 331 10.70 -9.53 15.46
C TRP A 331 9.48 -8.61 15.46
N GLU A 332 9.53 -7.55 14.66
CA GLU A 332 8.49 -6.51 14.59
C GLU A 332 7.87 -6.43 13.20
N TYR A 333 6.57 -6.18 13.12
CA TYR A 333 5.82 -6.05 11.87
C TYR A 333 5.63 -4.58 11.49
N GLY A 334 6.08 -4.22 10.29
CA GLY A 334 6.21 -2.84 9.84
C GLY A 334 7.31 -2.11 10.62
N SER A 335 8.19 -1.37 9.94
CA SER A 335 9.25 -0.60 10.60
C SER A 335 8.65 0.38 11.62
N LEU A 336 8.76 0.09 12.92
CA LEU A 336 8.43 1.00 14.02
C LEU A 336 9.72 1.68 14.52
N THR A 337 10.49 2.31 13.62
CA THR A 337 11.68 3.10 13.98
C THR A 337 11.80 4.36 13.17
#